data_AF-A0A535V319-F1
#
_entry.id   AF-A0A535V319-F1
#
_cell.length_a   1.000
_cell.length_b   1.000
_cell.length_c   1.000
_cell.angle_alpha   90.00
_cell.angle_beta   90.00
_cell.angle_gamma   90.00
#
_symmetry.space_group_name_H-M   'P 1'
#
loop_
_entity.id
_entity.type
_entity.pdbx_description
1 polymer ?
#
loop_
_entity_poly.entity_id
_entity_poly.type
_entity_poly.pdbx_seq_one_letter_code
_entity_poly.pdbx_strand_id
1 'polypeptide(L)'
;MERRSILITSLVAFAIVLATDVLYGGIINAQGGTAPMPYVPRFVAGYMALMAALIAIALLPRAEIVPIRAPLRAAAAAGLLVLGFLAAFSVGPPLVIAGLLVSFAFSRTIRGARSRPARFSGLAAALVAVAVLLAGFEVTQRVVVCPEAGQMSGGGSGFLSGPYQYECNNGVATFHSG
;
A
#
# COMPACT_ATOMS: atom_id res chain seq x y z
N MET A 1 1.08 -16.50 26.93
CA MET A 1 0.18 -16.75 25.77
C MET A 1 0.14 -15.57 24.78
N GLU A 2 0.23 -14.33 25.25
CA GLU A 2 0.11 -13.12 24.42
C GLU A 2 1.14 -13.00 23.27
N ARG A 3 2.40 -13.39 23.52
CA ARG A 3 3.48 -13.37 22.51
C ARG A 3 3.23 -14.32 21.33
N ARG A 4 2.69 -15.51 21.58
CA ARG A 4 2.33 -16.48 20.52
C ARG A 4 1.19 -15.96 19.65
N SER A 5 0.15 -15.39 20.26
CA SER A 5 -0.98 -14.84 19.52
C SER A 5 -0.58 -13.68 18.60
N ILE A 6 0.31 -12.80 19.06
CA ILE A 6 0.85 -11.70 18.24
C ILE A 6 1.69 -12.21 17.05
N LEU A 7 2.50 -13.26 17.27
CA LEU A 7 3.29 -13.85 16.20
C LEU A 7 2.39 -14.51 15.16
N ILE A 8 1.39 -15.28 15.60
CA ILE A 8 0.45 -15.95 14.71
C ILE A 8 -0.34 -14.92 13.88
N THR A 9 -0.87 -13.85 14.49
CA THR A 9 -1.62 -12.84 13.74
C THR A 9 -0.76 -12.06 12.75
N SER A 10 0.48 -11.72 13.12
CA SER A 10 1.42 -11.08 12.18
C SER A 10 1.85 -12.01 11.05
N LEU A 11 2.01 -13.31 11.31
CA LEU A 11 2.37 -14.30 10.29
C LEU A 11 1.21 -14.54 9.32
N VAL A 12 -0.02 -14.65 9.83
CA VAL A 12 -1.23 -14.74 8.98
C VAL A 12 -1.39 -13.48 8.12
N ALA A 13 -1.21 -12.29 8.70
CA ALA A 13 -1.25 -11.04 7.93
C ALA A 13 -0.17 -11.01 6.84
N PHE A 14 1.06 -11.43 7.16
CA PHE A 14 2.15 -11.54 6.19
C PHE A 14 1.79 -12.49 5.04
N ALA A 15 1.26 -13.67 5.36
CA ALA A 15 0.87 -14.66 4.35
C ALA A 15 -0.24 -14.13 3.42
N ILE A 16 -1.24 -13.43 3.97
CA ILE A 16 -2.32 -12.82 3.19
C ILE A 16 -1.75 -11.75 2.23
N VAL A 17 -0.91 -10.85 2.73
CA VAL A 17 -0.31 -9.78 1.91
C VAL A 17 0.56 -10.37 0.82
N LEU A 18 1.42 -11.35 1.15
CA LEU A 18 2.31 -11.98 0.19
C LEU A 18 1.53 -12.77 -0.88
N ALA A 19 0.51 -13.53 -0.50
CA ALA A 19 -0.36 -14.22 -1.45
C ALA A 19 -1.08 -13.25 -2.38
N THR A 20 -1.54 -12.11 -1.83
CA THR A 20 -2.22 -11.07 -2.61
C THR A 20 -1.25 -10.37 -3.58
N ASP A 21 -0.03 -10.09 -3.14
CA ASP A 21 1.02 -9.49 -3.97
C ASP A 21 1.42 -10.41 -5.14
N VAL A 22 1.64 -11.70 -4.86
CA VAL A 22 1.95 -12.71 -5.90
C VAL A 22 0.80 -12.85 -6.88
N LEU A 23 -0.45 -12.91 -6.40
CA LEU A 23 -1.62 -13.04 -7.27
C LEU A 23 -1.78 -11.78 -8.13
N TYR A 24 -1.64 -10.60 -7.55
CA TYR A 24 -1.77 -9.32 -8.24
C TYR A 24 -0.69 -9.14 -9.31
N GLY A 25 0.58 -9.36 -8.95
CA GLY A 25 1.70 -9.31 -9.89
C GLY A 25 1.60 -10.38 -10.98
N GLY A 26 1.14 -11.58 -10.63
CA GLY A 26 0.89 -12.67 -11.58
C GLY A 26 -0.18 -12.31 -12.61
N ILE A 27 -1.31 -11.74 -12.18
CA ILE A 27 -2.38 -11.27 -13.06
C ILE A 27 -1.88 -10.15 -13.98
N ILE A 28 -1.14 -9.17 -13.46
CA ILE A 28 -0.60 -8.07 -14.27
C ILE A 28 0.36 -8.59 -15.34
N ASN A 29 1.28 -9.47 -14.97
CA ASN A 29 2.22 -10.05 -15.92
C ASN A 29 1.52 -10.94 -16.96
N ALA A 30 0.49 -11.69 -16.57
CA ALA A 30 -0.31 -12.51 -17.47
C ALA A 30 -1.18 -11.69 -18.42
N GLN A 31 -1.58 -10.47 -18.02
CA GLN A 31 -2.39 -9.58 -18.85
C GLN A 31 -1.59 -8.98 -20.02
N GLY A 32 -0.25 -9.05 -20.02
CA GLY A 32 0.63 -8.87 -21.19
C GLY A 32 0.43 -7.62 -22.05
N GLY A 33 -0.38 -6.66 -21.59
CA GLY A 33 -1.04 -5.69 -22.45
C GLY A 33 -0.68 -4.28 -22.06
N THR A 34 -0.52 -3.44 -23.09
CA THR A 34 -0.31 -2.00 -23.08
C THR A 34 -1.44 -1.27 -22.33
N ALA A 35 -1.47 -1.42 -21.01
CA ALA A 35 -2.34 -0.63 -20.17
C ALA A 35 -1.83 0.82 -20.22
N PRO A 36 -2.72 1.79 -20.40
CA PRO A 36 -2.34 3.19 -20.58
C PRO A 36 -1.71 3.84 -19.34
N MET A 37 -1.84 3.17 -18.19
CA MET A 37 -1.22 3.54 -16.92
C MET A 37 -0.35 2.38 -16.41
N PRO A 38 0.79 2.06 -17.04
CA PRO A 38 1.58 0.87 -16.71
C PRO A 38 2.28 0.96 -15.35
N TYR A 39 2.42 2.17 -14.79
CA TYR A 39 3.15 2.42 -13.55
C TYR A 39 2.29 2.29 -12.29
N VAL A 40 0.98 2.53 -12.38
CA VAL A 40 0.08 2.41 -11.22
C VAL A 40 0.07 0.97 -10.66
N PRO A 41 -0.11 -0.09 -11.47
CA PRO A 41 -0.09 -1.46 -10.95
C PRO A 41 1.27 -1.87 -10.39
N ARG A 42 2.37 -1.41 -11.00
CA ARG A 42 3.74 -1.68 -10.52
C ARG A 42 4.02 -1.01 -9.17
N PHE A 43 3.53 0.21 -8.98
CA PHE A 43 3.64 0.91 -7.71
C PHE A 43 2.84 0.20 -6.61
N VAL A 44 1.61 -0.23 -6.91
CA VAL A 44 0.77 -0.98 -5.95
C VAL A 44 1.45 -2.29 -5.54
N ALA A 45 2.01 -3.05 -6.49
CA ALA A 45 2.79 -4.26 -6.19
C ALA A 45 4.03 -3.94 -5.33
N GLY A 46 4.83 -2.94 -5.72
CA GLY A 46 5.99 -2.51 -4.95
C GLY A 46 5.64 -2.06 -3.51
N TYR A 47 4.50 -1.38 -3.35
CA TYR A 47 4.00 -0.97 -2.03
C TYR A 47 3.56 -2.16 -1.19
N MET A 48 2.86 -3.15 -1.77
CA MET A 48 2.51 -4.38 -1.07
C MET A 48 3.75 -5.17 -0.63
N ALA A 49 4.75 -5.29 -1.51
CA ALA A 49 6.04 -5.91 -1.19
C ALA A 49 6.77 -5.17 -0.05
N LEU A 50 6.75 -3.83 -0.05
CA LEU A 50 7.31 -3.02 1.04
C LEU A 50 6.57 -3.27 2.36
N MET A 51 5.24 -3.30 2.35
CA MET A 51 4.45 -3.59 3.56
C MET A 51 4.69 -5.02 4.07
N ALA A 52 4.81 -6.00 3.17
CA ALA A 52 5.20 -7.37 3.51
C ALA A 52 6.58 -7.42 4.17
N ALA A 53 7.56 -6.70 3.61
CA ALA A 53 8.90 -6.59 4.18
C ALA A 53 8.88 -5.96 5.59
N LEU A 54 8.09 -4.92 5.82
CA LEU A 54 7.94 -4.31 7.15
C LEU A 54 7.37 -5.31 8.17
N ILE A 55 6.38 -6.11 7.78
CA ILE A 55 5.81 -7.15 8.64
C ILE A 55 6.85 -8.25 8.91
N ALA A 56 7.60 -8.68 7.89
CA ALA A 56 8.66 -9.68 8.04
C ALA A 56 9.77 -9.20 8.99
N ILE A 57 10.23 -7.95 8.85
CA ILE A 57 11.22 -7.35 9.74
C ILE A 57 10.69 -7.31 11.18
N ALA A 58 9.42 -6.94 11.38
CA ALA A 58 8.79 -6.92 12.70
C ALA A 58 8.68 -8.31 13.38
N LEU A 59 8.71 -9.39 12.59
CA LEU A 59 8.69 -10.78 13.08
C LEU A 59 10.06 -11.28 13.55
N LEU A 60 11.17 -10.72 13.04
CA LEU A 60 12.53 -11.16 13.37
C LEU A 60 12.79 -11.09 14.89
N PRO A 61 13.30 -12.16 15.54
CA PRO A 61 13.55 -12.20 16.97
C PRO A 61 14.88 -11.53 17.38
N ARG A 62 15.19 -10.33 16.85
CA ARG A 62 16.38 -9.55 17.25
C ARG A 62 16.03 -8.50 18.32
N ALA A 63 16.97 -8.30 19.25
CA ALA A 63 16.87 -7.32 20.35
C ALA A 63 16.87 -5.87 19.83
N GLU A 64 17.68 -5.58 18.82
CA GLU A 64 17.75 -4.26 18.15
C GLU A 64 16.43 -3.83 17.50
N ILE A 65 15.59 -4.79 17.12
CA ILE A 65 14.33 -4.54 16.41
C ILE A 65 13.18 -4.26 17.41
N VAL A 66 13.32 -4.64 18.68
CA VAL A 66 12.31 -4.43 19.73
C VAL A 66 11.75 -3.00 19.79
N PRO A 67 12.56 -1.92 19.78
CA PRO A 67 12.04 -0.55 19.81
C PRO A 67 11.26 -0.16 18.55
N ILE A 68 11.63 -0.69 17.38
CA ILE A 68 11.05 -0.32 16.08
C ILE A 68 9.87 -1.21 15.65
N ARG A 69 9.60 -2.33 16.32
CA ARG A 69 8.44 -3.21 15.99
C ARG A 69 7.10 -2.48 16.00
N ALA A 70 6.90 -1.60 16.98
CA ALA A 70 5.64 -0.86 17.12
C ALA A 70 5.41 0.10 15.93
N PRO A 71 6.37 0.97 15.54
CA PRO A 71 6.19 1.82 14.37
C PRO A 71 6.10 1.04 13.05
N LEU A 72 6.86 -0.05 12.87
CA LEU A 72 6.74 -0.88 11.65
C LEU A 72 5.33 -1.48 11.48
N ARG A 73 4.73 -1.97 12.58
CA ARG A 73 3.36 -2.51 12.54
C ARG A 73 2.32 -1.43 12.34
N ALA A 74 2.51 -0.24 12.93
CA ALA A 74 1.60 0.89 12.72
C ALA A 74 1.59 1.33 11.25
N ALA A 75 2.78 1.44 10.65
CA ALA A 75 2.95 1.75 9.23
C ALA A 75 2.27 0.70 8.34
N ALA A 76 2.54 -0.58 8.58
CA ALA A 76 1.93 -1.67 7.81
C ALA A 76 0.40 -1.72 7.97
N ALA A 77 -0.12 -1.54 9.18
CA ALA A 77 -1.57 -1.52 9.43
C ALA A 77 -2.26 -0.39 8.68
N ALA A 78 -1.79 0.85 8.85
CA ALA A 78 -2.38 2.01 8.21
C ALA A 78 -2.25 1.92 6.68
N GLY A 79 -1.08 1.51 6.20
CA GLY A 79 -0.82 1.37 4.78
C GLY A 79 -1.71 0.32 4.10
N LEU A 80 -1.89 -0.85 4.71
CA LEU A 80 -2.76 -1.91 4.19
C LEU A 80 -4.24 -1.56 4.31
N LEU A 81 -4.68 -0.86 5.37
CA LEU A 81 -6.06 -0.41 5.52
C LEU A 81 -6.43 0.62 4.46
N VAL A 82 -5.58 1.62 4.22
CA VAL A 82 -5.85 2.65 3.21
C VAL A 82 -5.78 2.05 1.81
N LEU A 83 -4.79 1.19 1.51
CA LEU A 83 -4.73 0.48 0.23
C LEU A 83 -5.97 -0.42 0.05
N GLY A 84 -6.36 -1.16 1.08
CA GLY A 84 -7.54 -2.02 1.06
C GLY A 84 -8.84 -1.25 0.85
N PHE A 85 -8.97 -0.06 1.45
CA PHE A 85 -10.11 0.83 1.26
C PHE A 85 -10.15 1.39 -0.17
N LEU A 86 -9.00 1.85 -0.70
CA LEU A 86 -8.88 2.35 -2.08
C LEU A 86 -9.13 1.24 -3.12
N ALA A 87 -8.73 0.00 -2.82
CA ALA A 87 -8.89 -1.17 -3.68
C ALA A 87 -10.18 -1.97 -3.41
N ALA A 88 -11.14 -1.40 -2.68
CA ALA A 88 -12.30 -2.12 -2.11
C ALA A 88 -13.13 -2.92 -3.12
N PHE A 89 -13.11 -2.55 -4.41
CA PHE A 89 -13.95 -3.16 -5.45
C PHE A 89 -13.43 -4.49 -6.02
N SER A 90 -12.23 -4.98 -5.68
CA SER A 90 -11.80 -6.32 -6.14
C SER A 90 -10.74 -6.97 -5.25
N VAL A 91 -9.66 -6.26 -4.94
CA VAL A 91 -8.50 -6.80 -4.18
C VAL A 91 -8.48 -6.28 -2.73
N GLY A 92 -9.32 -5.30 -2.41
CA GLY A 92 -9.36 -4.65 -1.11
C GLY A 92 -9.76 -5.51 0.09
N PRO A 93 -10.74 -6.44 0.00
CA PRO A 93 -11.19 -7.22 1.17
C PRO A 93 -10.08 -7.98 1.92
N PRO A 94 -9.19 -8.77 1.26
CA PRO A 94 -8.09 -9.44 1.96
C PRO A 94 -7.10 -8.46 2.59
N LEU A 95 -6.85 -7.32 1.94
CA LEU A 95 -5.97 -6.27 2.47
C LEU A 95 -6.55 -5.57 3.70
N VAL A 96 -7.86 -5.30 3.72
CA VAL A 96 -8.55 -4.74 4.89
C VAL A 96 -8.45 -5.71 6.06
N ILE A 97 -8.67 -7.01 5.83
CA ILE A 97 -8.52 -8.04 6.87
C ILE A 97 -7.09 -8.08 7.40
N ALA A 98 -6.07 -8.05 6.52
CA ALA A 98 -4.68 -7.99 6.93
C ALA A 98 -4.37 -6.74 7.77
N GLY A 99 -4.87 -5.57 7.33
CA GLY A 99 -4.73 -4.31 8.05
C GLY A 99 -5.37 -4.33 9.45
N LEU A 100 -6.55 -4.95 9.60
CA LEU A 100 -7.20 -5.15 10.90
C LEU A 100 -6.39 -6.08 11.82
N LEU A 101 -5.83 -7.17 11.28
CA LEU A 101 -4.99 -8.09 12.04
C LEU A 101 -3.71 -7.41 12.56
N VAL A 102 -3.06 -6.59 11.73
CA VAL A 102 -1.87 -5.83 12.13
C VAL A 102 -2.24 -4.72 13.12
N SER A 103 -3.40 -4.08 12.97
CA SER A 103 -3.93 -3.10 13.94
C SER A 103 -4.19 -3.71 15.31
N PHE A 104 -4.72 -4.94 15.34
CA PHE A 104 -4.93 -5.68 16.58
C PHE A 104 -3.59 -6.07 17.23
N ALA A 105 -2.62 -6.54 16.43
CA ALA A 105 -1.27 -6.84 16.91
C ALA A 105 -0.59 -5.60 17.49
N PHE A 106 -0.72 -4.44 16.82
CA PHE A 106 -0.23 -3.14 17.27
C PHE A 106 -0.85 -2.72 18.59
N SER A 107 -2.17 -2.78 18.70
CA SER A 107 -2.93 -2.45 19.91
C SER A 107 -2.49 -3.27 21.12
N ARG A 108 -2.19 -4.57 20.92
CA ARG A 108 -1.62 -5.40 22.00
C ARG A 108 -0.20 -5.02 22.35
N THR A 109 0.69 -4.76 21.38
CA THR A 109 2.05 -4.29 21.66
C THR A 109 2.06 -2.96 22.42
N ILE A 110 1.15 -2.03 22.13
CA ILE A 110 1.03 -0.76 22.85
C ILE A 110 0.42 -0.90 24.23
N ARG A 111 -0.50 -1.84 24.44
CA ARG A 111 -1.03 -2.12 25.79
C ARG A 111 0.07 -2.62 26.73
N GLY A 112 1.07 -3.33 26.22
CA GLY A 112 2.27 -3.72 26.97
C GLY A 112 3.31 -2.61 27.13
N ALA A 113 3.41 -1.67 26.17
CA ALA A 113 4.38 -0.58 26.19
C ALA A 113 3.80 0.67 26.90
N ARG A 114 4.21 0.89 28.15
CA ARG A 114 3.71 1.98 29.01
C ARG A 114 4.22 3.38 28.65
N SER A 115 5.07 3.53 27.62
CA SER A 115 5.73 4.80 27.29
C SER A 115 5.03 5.58 26.18
N ARG A 116 4.65 6.84 26.47
CA ARG A 116 4.13 7.85 25.50
C ARG A 116 4.94 7.98 24.20
N PRO A 117 6.29 8.01 24.19
CA PRO A 117 7.04 8.19 22.94
C PRO A 117 6.81 7.07 21.91
N ALA A 118 6.59 5.83 22.33
CA ALA A 118 6.35 4.71 21.43
C ALA A 118 5.01 4.81 20.68
N ARG A 119 4.03 5.53 21.23
CA ARG A 119 2.74 5.80 20.57
C ARG A 119 2.89 6.87 19.49
N PHE A 120 3.64 7.92 19.77
CA PHE A 120 3.91 8.99 18.80
C PHE A 120 4.73 8.49 17.62
N SER A 121 5.75 7.67 17.86
CA SER A 121 6.52 7.07 16.76
C SER A 121 5.65 6.16 15.88
N GLY A 122 4.70 5.44 16.49
CA GLY A 122 3.72 4.63 15.75
C GLY A 122 2.81 5.47 14.87
N LEU A 123 2.27 6.56 15.40
CA LEU A 123 1.41 7.48 14.65
C LEU A 123 2.17 8.15 13.50
N ALA A 124 3.40 8.62 13.75
CA ALA A 124 4.24 9.21 12.72
C ALA A 124 4.55 8.21 11.60
N ALA A 125 4.90 6.97 11.93
CA ALA A 125 5.15 5.93 10.93
C ALA A 125 3.90 5.58 10.12
N ALA A 126 2.72 5.55 10.75
CA ALA A 126 1.45 5.36 10.06
C ALA A 126 1.15 6.50 9.08
N LEU A 127 1.34 7.76 9.50
CA LEU A 127 1.13 8.92 8.64
C LEU A 127 2.10 8.94 7.46
N VAL A 128 3.38 8.60 7.69
CA VAL A 128 4.38 8.51 6.63
C VAL A 128 4.00 7.44 5.60
N ALA A 129 3.56 6.26 6.03
CA ALA A 129 3.13 5.21 5.11
C ALA A 129 1.94 5.66 4.24
N VAL A 130 0.96 6.31 4.84
CA VAL A 130 -0.20 6.87 4.11
C VAL A 130 0.22 7.99 3.16
N ALA A 131 1.09 8.89 3.59
CA ALA A 131 1.59 9.98 2.74
C ALA A 131 2.35 9.44 1.52
N VAL A 132 3.22 8.44 1.71
CA VAL A 132 3.94 7.77 0.61
C VAL A 132 2.96 7.10 -0.35
N LEU A 133 1.89 6.49 0.16
CA LEU A 133 0.87 5.86 -0.67
C LEU A 133 0.13 6.89 -1.53
N LEU A 134 -0.38 7.96 -0.92
CA LEU A 134 -1.14 9.00 -1.62
C LEU A 134 -0.27 9.75 -2.64
N ALA A 135 0.95 10.13 -2.24
CA ALA A 135 1.90 10.79 -3.13
C ALA A 135 2.31 9.88 -4.30
N GLY A 136 2.53 8.59 -4.05
CA GLY A 136 2.86 7.64 -5.10
C GLY A 136 1.72 7.40 -6.09
N PHE A 137 0.46 7.36 -5.62
CA PHE A 137 -0.70 7.35 -6.50
C PHE A 137 -0.77 8.61 -7.36
N GLU A 138 -0.63 9.80 -6.76
CA GLU A 138 -0.65 11.08 -7.47
C GLU A 138 0.43 11.14 -8.57
N VAL A 139 1.65 10.68 -8.28
CA VAL A 139 2.76 10.65 -9.26
C VAL A 139 2.47 9.64 -10.36
N THR A 140 2.08 8.41 -10.02
CA THR A 140 1.87 7.35 -11.02
C THR A 140 0.66 7.58 -11.91
N GLN A 141 -0.35 8.29 -11.41
CA GLN A 141 -1.52 8.71 -12.18
C GLN A 141 -1.21 9.77 -13.25
N ARG A 142 -0.15 10.56 -13.05
CA ARG A 142 0.29 11.61 -13.99
C ARG A 142 1.25 11.12 -15.06
N VAL A 143 1.87 9.95 -14.87
CA VAL A 143 2.75 9.34 -15.87
C VAL A 143 1.90 8.47 -16.80
N VAL A 144 1.24 9.13 -17.75
CA VAL A 144 0.46 8.49 -18.82
C VAL A 144 1.37 8.26 -20.02
N VAL A 145 1.38 7.04 -20.56
CA VAL A 145 2.13 6.71 -21.78
C VAL A 145 1.16 6.68 -22.95
N CYS A 146 1.27 7.65 -23.86
CA CYS A 146 0.42 7.70 -25.05
C CYS A 146 0.86 6.66 -26.10
N PRO A 147 -0.08 6.02 -26.82
CA PRO A 147 0.25 5.20 -27.97
C PRO A 147 0.80 6.06 -29.12
N GLU A 148 1.74 5.51 -29.88
CA GLU A 148 2.41 6.21 -31.02
C GLU A 148 1.44 6.58 -32.15
N ALA A 149 0.36 5.81 -32.31
CA ALA A 149 -0.71 6.09 -33.25
C ALA A 149 -2.08 5.85 -32.60
N GLY A 150 -3.06 6.69 -32.94
CA GLY A 150 -4.43 6.58 -32.46
C GLY A 150 -4.79 7.62 -31.39
N GLN A 151 -6.06 7.55 -30.97
CA GLN A 151 -6.63 8.43 -29.96
C GLN A 151 -6.95 7.63 -28.71
N MET A 152 -6.56 8.17 -27.57
CA MET A 152 -6.94 7.62 -26.28
C MET A 152 -7.26 8.76 -25.33
N SER A 153 -8.41 8.72 -24.69
CA SER A 153 -8.77 9.66 -23.62
C SER A 153 -9.05 8.90 -22.33
N GLY A 154 -8.83 9.59 -21.21
CA GLY A 154 -9.10 9.07 -19.89
C GLY A 154 -9.11 10.19 -18.87
N GLY A 155 -9.45 9.84 -17.64
CA GLY A 155 -9.44 10.82 -16.55
C GLY A 155 -9.36 10.16 -15.20
N GLY A 156 -8.99 10.95 -14.21
CA GLY A 156 -8.91 10.55 -12.82
C GLY A 156 -9.39 11.67 -11.91
N SER A 157 -9.79 11.33 -10.70
CA SER A 157 -10.27 12.31 -9.72
C SER A 157 -9.15 13.12 -9.05
N GLY A 158 -7.89 12.66 -9.11
CA GLY A 158 -6.70 13.30 -8.53
C GLY A 158 -6.82 13.59 -7.02
N PHE A 159 -6.06 12.90 -6.17
CA PHE A 159 -6.24 13.03 -4.73
C PHE A 159 -5.80 14.40 -4.18
N LEU A 160 -4.74 14.99 -4.76
CA LEU A 160 -4.15 16.24 -4.27
C LEU A 160 -4.41 17.44 -5.19
N SER A 161 -4.49 17.23 -6.50
CA SER A 161 -4.68 18.31 -7.48
C SER A 161 -6.08 18.45 -8.04
N GLY A 162 -7.00 17.59 -7.64
CA GLY A 162 -8.34 17.54 -8.20
C GLY A 162 -8.43 16.79 -9.54
N PRO A 163 -9.65 16.73 -10.09
CA PRO A 163 -9.95 15.90 -11.26
C PRO A 163 -9.19 16.38 -12.49
N TYR A 164 -8.67 15.42 -13.23
CA TYR A 164 -7.94 15.66 -14.47
C TYR A 164 -8.51 14.77 -15.57
N GLN A 165 -8.56 15.32 -16.77
CA GLN A 165 -8.75 14.56 -18.00
C GLN A 165 -7.50 14.66 -18.85
N TYR A 166 -7.20 13.61 -19.58
CA TYR A 166 -6.12 13.61 -20.54
C TYR A 166 -6.61 13.07 -21.87
N GLU A 167 -6.09 13.65 -22.93
CA GLU A 167 -6.24 13.16 -24.29
C GLU A 167 -4.85 12.88 -24.85
N CYS A 168 -4.69 11.72 -25.46
CA CYS A 168 -3.53 11.31 -26.22
C CYS A 168 -3.94 11.27 -27.69
N ASN A 169 -3.27 12.06 -28.53
CA ASN A 169 -3.49 12.05 -29.97
C ASN A 169 -2.14 11.87 -30.68
N ASN A 170 -1.93 10.69 -31.29
CA ASN A 170 -0.71 10.35 -32.04
C ASN A 170 0.59 10.66 -31.26
N GLY A 171 0.69 10.15 -30.02
CA GLY A 171 1.87 10.32 -29.17
C GLY A 171 1.94 11.62 -28.36
N VAL A 172 1.04 12.59 -28.56
CA VAL A 172 1.01 13.84 -27.80
C VAL A 172 -0.04 13.78 -26.69
N ALA A 173 0.38 14.02 -25.44
CA ALA A 173 -0.49 14.10 -24.27
C ALA A 173 -0.93 15.55 -24.00
N THR A 174 -2.24 15.81 -23.98
CA THR A 174 -2.84 17.07 -23.53
C THR A 174 -3.66 16.83 -22.26
N PHE A 175 -3.38 17.61 -21.21
CA PHE A 175 -4.09 17.55 -19.94
C PHE A 175 -5.08 18.70 -19.81
N HIS A 176 -6.30 18.37 -19.38
CA HIS A 176 -7.36 19.32 -19.08
C HIS A 176 -7.69 19.22 -17.59
N SER A 177 -7.64 20.34 -16.89
CA SER A 177 -8.18 20.45 -15.53
C SER A 177 -9.70 20.53 -15.62
N GLY A 178 -10.39 19.67 -14.86
CA GLY A 178 -11.86 19.72 -14.70
C GLY A 178 -12.30 20.83 -13.77
#